data_AF-A0A2J7Z2R9-F1
#
_entry.id   AF-A0A2J7Z2R9-F1
#
_cell.length_a   1.000
_cell.length_b   1.000
_cell.length_c   1.000
_cell.angle_alpha   90.00
_cell.angle_beta   90.00
_cell.angle_gamma   90.00
#
_symmetry.space_group_name_H-M   'P 1'
#
loop_
_entity.id
_entity.type
_entity.pdbx_description
1 polymer ?
#
loop_
_entity_poly.entity_id
_entity_poly.type
_entity_poly.pdbx_seq_one_letter_code
_entity_poly.pdbx_strand_id
1 'polypeptide(L)'
;MDWAAMPREATARIERMLGSPVAHAISQRGGFSEGLAARVRLENGKRAFIKAASSLMAPAEADFHRREIAVSEQLPGEVPAPRLLDAYDDGTWVVLAFEEIPGQLPAQPWRREELNRVLAADRREPPADPRP
;
A
#
# COMPACT_ATOMS: atom_id res chain seq x y z
N MET A 1 -11.68 4.01 -3.26
CA MET A 1 -12.70 3.31 -2.43
C MET A 1 -12.50 3.59 -0.94
N ASP A 2 -13.55 3.59 -0.10
CA ASP A 2 -13.42 3.65 1.38
C ASP A 2 -13.49 2.23 1.98
N TRP A 3 -12.77 1.96 3.08
CA TRP A 3 -12.80 0.70 3.82
C TRP A 3 -14.23 0.24 4.14
N ALA A 4 -15.08 1.17 4.60
CA ALA A 4 -16.47 0.85 4.96
C ALA A 4 -17.33 0.39 3.76
N ALA A 5 -16.90 0.69 2.53
CA ALA A 5 -17.57 0.26 1.31
C ALA A 5 -17.06 -1.08 0.77
N MET A 6 -16.03 -1.67 1.38
CA MET A 6 -15.51 -2.97 0.95
C MET A 6 -16.47 -4.11 1.30
N PRO A 7 -16.58 -5.14 0.43
CA PRO A 7 -17.31 -6.35 0.76
C PRO A 7 -16.80 -6.98 2.06
N ARG A 8 -17.71 -7.53 2.88
CA ARG A 8 -17.34 -8.21 4.13
C ARG A 8 -16.39 -9.38 3.94
N GLU A 9 -16.51 -10.09 2.83
CA GLU A 9 -15.62 -11.21 2.52
C GLU A 9 -14.17 -10.75 2.29
N ALA A 10 -13.97 -9.64 1.59
CA ALA A 10 -12.66 -9.08 1.34
C ALA A 10 -12.02 -8.52 2.62
N THR A 11 -12.78 -7.82 3.47
CA THR A 11 -12.29 -7.34 4.78
C THR A 11 -11.97 -8.51 5.72
N ALA A 12 -12.80 -9.55 5.79
CA ALA A 12 -12.51 -10.75 6.57
C ALA A 12 -11.29 -11.52 6.04
N ARG A 13 -11.00 -11.46 4.74
CA ARG A 13 -9.76 -12.01 4.17
C ARG A 13 -8.54 -11.21 4.61
N ILE A 14 -8.63 -9.87 4.59
CA ILE A 14 -7.58 -8.98 5.09
C ILE A 14 -7.28 -9.26 6.58
N GLU A 15 -8.31 -9.42 7.41
CA GLU A 15 -8.13 -9.74 8.83
C GLU A 15 -7.45 -11.09 9.06
N ARG A 16 -7.81 -12.11 8.26
CA ARG A 16 -7.15 -13.42 8.30
C ARG A 16 -5.69 -13.34 7.87
N MET A 17 -5.42 -12.63 6.78
CA MET A 17 -4.06 -12.35 6.28
C MET A 17 -3.21 -11.68 7.36
N LEU A 18 -3.78 -10.74 8.11
CA LEU A 18 -3.09 -10.02 9.18
C LEU A 18 -3.10 -10.75 10.55
N GLY A 19 -3.82 -11.86 10.65
CA GLY A 19 -3.94 -12.69 11.85
C GLY A 19 -4.71 -12.06 13.03
N SER A 20 -5.50 -11.02 12.79
CA SER A 20 -6.32 -10.34 13.81
C SER A 20 -7.40 -9.45 13.17
N PRO A 21 -8.54 -9.23 13.84
CA PRO A 21 -9.55 -8.27 13.36
C PRO A 21 -9.01 -6.84 13.26
N VAL A 22 -9.57 -6.07 12.33
CA VAL A 22 -9.26 -4.64 12.15
C VAL A 22 -10.13 -3.83 13.12
N ALA A 23 -9.51 -3.29 14.16
CA ALA A 23 -10.18 -2.44 15.14
C ALA A 23 -10.47 -1.02 14.60
N HIS A 24 -9.62 -0.53 13.69
CA HIS A 24 -9.78 0.79 13.08
C HIS A 24 -9.15 0.84 11.69
N ALA A 25 -9.83 1.48 10.73
CA ALA A 25 -9.30 1.72 9.39
C ALA A 25 -9.45 3.20 9.01
N ILE A 26 -8.42 3.79 8.40
CA ILE A 26 -8.45 5.15 7.84
C ILE A 26 -8.07 5.07 6.37
N SER A 27 -9.07 5.23 5.51
CA SER A 27 -8.89 5.33 4.06
C SER A 27 -8.07 6.59 3.72
N GLN A 28 -6.94 6.40 3.04
CA GLN A 28 -6.09 7.50 2.59
C GLN A 28 -6.65 8.07 1.29
N ARG A 29 -7.01 9.36 1.33
CA ARG A 29 -7.50 10.11 0.16
C ARG A 29 -6.32 10.84 -0.50
N GLY A 30 -6.39 11.02 -1.82
CA GLY A 30 -5.37 11.77 -2.58
C GLY A 30 -4.38 10.92 -3.39
N GLY A 31 -4.58 9.60 -3.47
CA GLY A 31 -3.91 8.76 -4.46
C GLY A 31 -4.57 8.85 -5.84
N PHE A 32 -3.89 8.36 -6.88
CA PHE A 32 -4.43 8.28 -8.25
C PHE A 32 -5.31 7.05 -8.50
N SER A 33 -5.42 6.16 -7.51
CA SER A 33 -6.04 4.84 -7.68
C SER A 33 -7.50 4.81 -7.24
N GLU A 34 -8.33 4.10 -8.02
CA GLU A 34 -9.76 3.89 -7.74
C GLU A 34 -10.00 2.88 -6.59
N GLY A 35 -9.00 2.03 -6.33
CA GLY A 35 -8.99 1.02 -5.27
C GLY A 35 -9.01 1.58 -3.84
N LEU A 36 -8.90 0.69 -2.87
CA LEU A 36 -8.68 1.02 -1.47
C LEU A 36 -7.19 1.31 -1.24
N ALA A 37 -6.90 2.40 -0.55
CA ALA A 37 -5.66 2.60 0.18
C ALA A 37 -6.02 2.97 1.63
N ALA A 38 -5.58 2.20 2.63
CA ALA A 38 -5.99 2.42 4.01
C ALA A 38 -4.90 2.08 5.03
N ARG A 39 -4.82 2.88 6.09
CA ARG A 39 -4.04 2.54 7.29
C ARG A 39 -4.97 1.78 8.24
N VAL A 40 -4.55 0.61 8.70
CA VAL A 40 -5.36 -0.22 9.62
C VAL A 40 -4.61 -0.45 10.93
N ARG A 41 -5.38 -0.48 12.03
CA ARG A 41 -4.92 -0.91 13.34
C ARG A 41 -5.72 -2.14 13.74
N LEU A 42 -5.02 -3.21 14.10
CA LEU A 42 -5.59 -4.48 14.53
C LEU A 42 -5.90 -4.48 16.03
N GLU A 43 -6.79 -5.36 16.46
CA GLU A 43 -7.08 -5.57 17.90
C GLU A 43 -5.86 -6.01 18.70
N ASN A 44 -4.95 -6.79 18.10
CA ASN A 44 -3.69 -7.19 18.72
C ASN A 44 -2.62 -6.06 18.78
N GLY A 45 -2.97 -4.84 18.39
CA GLY A 45 -2.10 -3.67 18.44
C GLY A 45 -1.17 -3.50 17.22
N LYS A 46 -1.07 -4.50 16.32
CA LYS A 46 -0.31 -4.37 15.08
C LYS A 46 -0.98 -3.39 14.12
N ARG A 47 -0.19 -2.88 13.18
CA ARG A 47 -0.62 -1.92 12.17
C ARG A 47 -0.12 -2.32 10.79
N ALA A 48 -0.88 -1.96 9.77
CA ALA A 48 -0.51 -2.20 8.38
C ALA A 48 -1.06 -1.11 7.46
N PHE A 49 -0.45 -0.99 6.29
CA PHE A 49 -0.99 -0.22 5.18
C PHE A 49 -1.53 -1.18 4.11
N ILE A 50 -2.81 -1.04 3.77
CA ILE A 50 -3.52 -1.92 2.86
C ILE A 50 -3.74 -1.20 1.55
N LYS A 51 -3.40 -1.88 0.44
CA LYS A 51 -3.87 -1.54 -0.89
C LYS A 51 -4.76 -2.67 -1.40
N ALA A 52 -5.90 -2.35 -1.99
CA ALA A 52 -6.76 -3.37 -2.58
C ALA A 52 -7.49 -2.87 -3.82
N ALA A 53 -7.57 -3.72 -4.84
CA ALA A 53 -8.32 -3.44 -6.06
C ALA A 53 -9.16 -4.65 -6.46
N SER A 54 -10.36 -4.39 -6.99
CA SER A 54 -11.17 -5.43 -7.62
C SER A 54 -10.83 -5.49 -9.10
N SER A 55 -10.49 -6.67 -9.62
CA SER A 55 -10.25 -6.91 -11.04
C SER A 55 -11.49 -6.68 -11.91
N LEU A 56 -12.68 -6.79 -11.33
CA LEU A 56 -13.95 -6.56 -12.02
C LEU A 56 -14.27 -5.06 -12.15
N MET A 57 -13.97 -4.28 -11.12
CA MET A 57 -14.28 -2.85 -11.10
C MET A 57 -13.14 -1.98 -11.64
N ALA A 58 -11.89 -2.37 -11.38
CA ALA A 58 -10.68 -1.64 -11.71
C ALA A 58 -9.58 -2.61 -12.21
N PRO A 59 -9.75 -3.24 -13.39
CA PRO A 59 -8.84 -4.27 -13.89
C PRO A 59 -7.40 -3.79 -14.03
N ALA A 60 -7.18 -2.56 -14.52
CA ALA A 60 -5.85 -1.99 -14.66
C ALA A 60 -5.15 -1.81 -13.29
N GLU A 61 -5.89 -1.38 -12.27
CA GLU A 61 -5.35 -1.26 -10.91
C GLU A 61 -5.01 -2.63 -10.31
N ALA A 62 -5.85 -3.64 -10.52
CA ALA A 62 -5.55 -5.01 -10.12
C ALA A 62 -4.24 -5.52 -10.77
N ASP A 63 -4.02 -5.22 -12.05
CA ASP A 63 -2.76 -5.56 -12.72
C ASP A 63 -1.56 -4.78 -12.20
N PHE A 64 -1.74 -3.50 -11.84
CA PHE A 64 -0.69 -2.73 -11.15
C PHE A 64 -0.36 -3.34 -9.79
N HIS A 65 -1.37 -3.76 -9.02
CA HIS A 65 -1.19 -4.42 -7.73
C HIS A 65 -0.44 -5.75 -7.88
N ARG A 66 -0.76 -6.58 -8.88
CA ARG A 66 -0.01 -7.82 -9.17
C ARG A 66 1.46 -7.55 -9.47
N ARG A 67 1.75 -6.52 -10.27
CA ARG A 67 3.13 -6.11 -10.55
C ARG A 67 3.82 -5.59 -9.30
N GLU A 68 3.12 -4.81 -8.49
CA GLU A 68 3.64 -4.29 -7.23
C GLU A 68 3.98 -5.41 -6.24
N ILE A 69 3.16 -6.46 -6.15
CA ILE A 69 3.47 -7.67 -5.36
C ILE A 69 4.79 -8.27 -5.86
N ALA A 70 4.86 -8.60 -7.15
CA ALA A 70 6.03 -9.27 -7.72
C ALA A 70 7.33 -8.47 -7.54
N VAL A 71 7.28 -7.14 -7.63
CA VAL A 71 8.42 -6.27 -7.37
C VAL A 71 8.75 -6.23 -5.88
N SER A 72 7.76 -6.04 -5.02
CA SER A 72 7.96 -5.87 -3.58
C SER A 72 8.52 -7.13 -2.90
N GLU A 73 8.13 -8.31 -3.36
CA GLU A 73 8.68 -9.59 -2.91
C GLU A 73 10.17 -9.76 -3.23
N GLN A 74 10.66 -9.06 -4.24
CA GLN A 74 12.06 -9.12 -4.68
C GLN A 74 12.91 -7.96 -4.15
N LEU A 75 12.32 -6.98 -3.46
CA LEU A 75 13.05 -5.80 -2.98
C LEU A 75 14.00 -6.16 -1.83
N PRO A 76 15.32 -5.87 -1.95
CA PRO A 76 16.29 -6.11 -0.88
C PRO A 76 15.96 -5.38 0.42
N GLY A 77 16.48 -5.92 1.54
CA GLY A 77 16.32 -5.40 2.91
C GLY A 77 16.81 -3.96 3.10
N GLU A 78 17.69 -3.51 2.23
CA GLU A 78 18.38 -2.23 2.30
C GLU A 78 17.64 -1.11 1.58
N VAL A 79 16.69 -1.44 0.69
CA VAL A 79 15.86 -0.45 0.01
C VAL A 79 15.00 0.28 1.04
N PRO A 80 15.01 1.63 1.09
CA PRO A 80 14.23 2.41 2.04
C PRO A 80 12.74 2.48 1.62
N ALA A 81 12.12 1.32 1.39
CA ALA A 81 10.72 1.15 1.06
C ALA A 81 10.00 0.35 2.16
N PRO A 82 8.69 0.58 2.41
CA PRO A 82 7.91 -0.23 3.32
C PRO A 82 7.95 -1.71 2.93
N ARG A 83 8.13 -2.61 3.91
CA ARG A 83 8.17 -4.05 3.62
C ARG A 83 6.76 -4.56 3.29
N LEU A 84 6.67 -5.43 2.29
CA LEU A 84 5.47 -6.23 2.06
C LEU A 84 5.38 -7.27 3.19
N LEU A 85 4.29 -7.20 3.97
CA LEU A 85 4.02 -8.13 5.06
C LEU A 85 3.33 -9.40 4.54
N ASP A 86 2.38 -9.22 3.61
CA ASP A 86 1.64 -10.30 2.98
C ASP A 86 0.90 -9.77 1.74
N ALA A 87 0.48 -10.68 0.86
CA ALA A 87 -0.31 -10.37 -0.32
C ALA A 87 -1.32 -11.47 -0.61
N TYR A 88 -2.42 -11.10 -1.26
CA TYR A 88 -3.48 -12.02 -1.63
C TYR A 88 -4.07 -11.66 -3.00
N ASP A 89 -4.28 -12.67 -3.84
CA ASP A 89 -4.98 -12.57 -5.11
C ASP A 89 -5.86 -13.81 -5.30
N ASP A 90 -7.17 -13.63 -5.45
CA ASP A 90 -8.13 -14.70 -5.79
C ASP A 90 -8.72 -14.58 -7.19
N GLY A 91 -8.12 -13.73 -8.03
CA GLY A 91 -8.61 -13.40 -9.35
C GLY A 91 -9.66 -12.30 -9.36
N THR A 92 -10.37 -12.05 -8.25
CA THR A 92 -11.38 -10.98 -8.12
C THR A 92 -10.85 -9.80 -7.33
N TRP A 93 -10.16 -10.04 -6.22
CA TRP A 93 -9.53 -9.04 -5.37
C TRP A 93 -8.03 -9.29 -5.31
N VAL A 94 -7.26 -8.23 -5.57
CA VAL A 94 -5.82 -8.18 -5.36
C VAL A 94 -5.55 -7.26 -4.19
N VAL A 95 -4.88 -7.76 -3.16
CA VAL A 95 -4.65 -7.09 -1.89
C VAL A 95 -3.17 -7.18 -1.52
N LEU A 96 -2.60 -6.06 -1.08
CA LEU A 96 -1.26 -5.96 -0.53
C LEU A 96 -1.33 -5.40 0.88
N ALA A 97 -0.60 -6.01 1.82
CA ALA A 97 -0.35 -5.44 3.13
C ALA A 97 1.13 -5.08 3.26
N PHE A 98 1.38 -3.81 3.56
CA PHE A 98 2.71 -3.28 3.86
C PHE A 98 2.84 -2.88 5.33
N GLU A 99 4.08 -2.73 5.79
CA GLU A 99 4.38 -2.02 7.03
C GLU A 99 3.74 -0.63 7.04
N GLU A 100 3.11 -0.26 8.15
CA GLU A 100 2.69 1.12 8.38
C GLU A 100 3.89 1.95 8.84
N ILE A 101 4.43 2.80 7.95
CA ILE A 101 5.50 3.74 8.32
C ILE A 101 4.88 5.01 8.94
N PRO A 102 5.45 5.55 10.03
CA PRO A 102 5.11 6.87 10.53
C PRO A 102 5.64 7.95 9.56
N GLY A 103 4.91 8.17 8.47
CA GLY A 103 5.18 9.19 7.47
C GLY A 103 3.98 10.10 7.25
N GLN A 104 4.24 11.28 6.66
CA GLN A 104 3.23 12.23 6.23
C GLN A 104 3.50 12.63 4.78
N LEU A 105 2.43 12.78 4.00
CA LEU A 105 2.53 13.36 2.66
C LEU A 105 2.94 14.83 2.77
N PRO A 106 3.75 15.34 1.82
CA PRO A 106 4.01 16.78 1.72
C PRO A 106 2.71 17.58 1.65
N ALA A 107 2.72 18.77 2.25
CA ALA A 107 1.60 19.70 2.23
C ALA A 107 1.24 20.10 0.80
N GLN A 108 -0.04 20.41 0.58
CA GLN A 108 -0.52 21.03 -0.66
C GLN A 108 -1.19 22.38 -0.34
N PRO A 109 -0.69 23.51 -0.87
CA PRO A 109 0.49 23.65 -1.74
C PRO A 109 1.81 23.32 -1.02
N TRP A 110 2.84 22.93 -1.79
CA TRP A 110 4.11 22.44 -1.26
C TRP A 110 4.85 23.51 -0.47
N ARG A 111 5.36 23.13 0.70
CA ARG A 111 6.33 23.92 1.45
C ARG A 111 7.72 23.68 0.89
N ARG A 112 8.52 24.73 0.74
CA ARG A 112 9.83 24.63 0.09
C ARG A 112 10.79 23.65 0.79
N GLU A 113 10.72 23.57 2.10
CA GLU A 113 11.50 22.61 2.89
C GLU A 113 11.10 21.15 2.62
N GLU A 114 9.80 20.88 2.48
CA GLU A 114 9.29 19.55 2.14
C GLU A 114 9.66 19.16 0.71
N LEU A 115 9.60 20.11 -0.24
CA LEU A 115 10.10 19.91 -1.60
C LEU A 115 11.57 19.51 -1.61
N ASN A 116 12.40 20.24 -0.87
CA ASN A 116 13.84 19.96 -0.79
C ASN A 116 14.11 18.56 -0.22
N ARG A 117 13.31 18.10 0.75
CA ARG A 117 13.43 16.73 1.30
C ARG A 117 13.10 15.66 0.26
N VAL A 118 12.04 15.84 -0.53
CA VAL A 118 11.67 14.89 -1.61
C VAL A 118 12.79 14.81 -2.66
N LEU A 119 13.28 15.97 -3.14
CA LEU A 119 14.37 16.01 -4.13
C LEU A 119 15.70 15.48 -3.60
N ALA A 120 15.91 15.50 -2.28
CA ALA A 120 17.09 14.90 -1.67
C ALA A 120 16.97 13.38 -1.53
N ALA A 121 15.75 12.84 -1.41
CA ALA A 121 15.51 11.40 -1.37
C ALA A 121 15.74 10.74 -2.74
N ASP A 122 15.24 11.36 -3.81
CA ASP A 122 15.43 10.91 -5.20
C ASP A 122 16.92 10.76 -5.56
N ARG A 123 17.74 11.74 -5.18
CA ARG A 123 19.19 11.74 -5.43
C ARG A 123 19.99 10.69 -4.63
N ARG A 124 19.36 9.94 -3.74
CA ARG A 124 20.01 8.90 -2.93
C ARG A 124 19.78 7.49 -3.47
N GLU A 125 18.92 7.30 -4.47
CA GLU A 125 18.86 6.01 -5.16
C GLU A 125 20.14 5.82 -5.99
N PRO A 126 20.86 4.69 -5.84
CA PRO A 126 21.86 4.33 -6.85
C PRO A 126 21.16 4.22 -8.21
N PRO A 127 21.83 4.56 -9.33
CA PRO A 127 21.22 4.50 -10.64
C PRO A 127 20.59 3.13 -10.86
N ALA A 128 19.32 3.11 -11.27
CA ALA A 128 18.65 1.89 -11.66
C ALA A 128 19.47 1.22 -12.77
N ASP A 129 19.96 0.01 -12.50
CA ASP A 129 20.64 -0.78 -13.52
C ASP A 129 19.65 -1.03 -14.65
N PRO A 130 19.90 -0.60 -15.90
CA PRO A 130 19.01 -0.90 -17.00
C PRO A 130 18.91 -2.43 -17.11
N ARG A 131 17.70 -2.97 -16.92
CA ARG A 131 17.44 -4.40 -17.13
C ARG A 131 17.92 -4.79 -18.56
N PRO A 132 18.54 -5.98 -18.72
CA PRO A 132 19.08 -6.44 -19.99
C PRO A 132 18.02 -6.60 -21.08
#